data_AF-A0A0L0SA05-F1
#
_entry.id   AF-A0A0L0SA05-F1
#
_cell.length_a   1.000
_cell.length_b   1.000
_cell.length_c   1.000
_cell.angle_alpha   90.00
_cell.angle_beta   90.00
_cell.angle_gamma   90.00
#
_symmetry.space_group_name_H-M   'P 1'
#
loop_
_entity.id
_entity.type
_entity.pdbx_description
1 polymer ?
#
loop_
_entity_poly.entity_id
_entity_poly.type
_entity_poly.pdbx_seq_one_letter_code
_entity_poly.pdbx_strand_id
1 'polypeptide(L)'
;MVRIAKCITTSTSRAAFGFTDSDNIGKLHFVTVQATPSFSNSFPHIFGARSDIPCLIPCAIDQDPYFRLTRDVAHKLNYPKPALIHAKFFPALQGSQSKMSASVDTSAVFMSDTAKKIKDKINKYAFSGGRDTIEEHRALGGNPDVDVAFQYLSFFLESDEELEQIRASYKSGALLTGELKKKCIDVLSMLVADFQARKAAVTDDVLRCYMDHSKPMPWAVANKYVNDGHIASSFELLKIADEKADATGKKKGKKVKAPKPPKQPKEPKVAPAPAAAEPMATAAPATEAKKAQ
;
A
#
# COMPACT_ATOMS: atom_id res chain seq x y z
N MET A 1 17.67 8.01 -2.29
CA MET A 1 17.38 8.28 -0.86
C MET A 1 18.23 9.40 -0.24
N VAL A 2 19.54 9.24 0.03
CA VAL A 2 20.35 10.25 0.77
C VAL A 2 20.29 11.66 0.15
N ARG A 3 20.36 11.76 -1.19
CA ARG A 3 20.22 13.04 -1.92
C ARG A 3 18.88 13.74 -1.64
N ILE A 4 17.80 12.98 -1.48
CA ILE A 4 16.45 13.48 -1.17
C ILE A 4 16.39 13.93 0.29
N ALA A 5 16.92 13.13 1.21
CA ALA A 5 16.97 13.46 2.64
C ALA A 5 17.68 14.79 2.90
N LYS A 6 18.77 15.07 2.17
CA LYS A 6 19.50 16.35 2.26
C LYS A 6 18.68 17.57 1.79
N CYS A 7 17.63 17.36 0.99
CA CYS A 7 16.79 18.42 0.43
C CYS A 7 15.54 18.74 1.27
N ILE A 8 15.17 17.88 2.22
CA ILE A 8 13.98 17.98 3.05
C ILE A 8 14.40 18.31 4.48
N THR A 9 13.98 19.47 5.00
CA THR A 9 14.22 19.83 6.39
C THR A 9 13.20 19.15 7.31
N THR A 10 13.54 19.01 8.58
CA THR A 10 12.61 18.53 9.60
C THR A 10 11.36 19.41 9.69
N SER A 11 11.50 20.73 9.56
CA SER A 11 10.38 21.67 9.53
C SER A 11 9.41 21.42 8.37
N THR A 12 9.92 21.16 7.16
CA THR A 12 9.08 20.80 6.01
C THR A 12 8.35 19.48 6.23
N SER A 13 9.05 18.47 6.79
CA SER A 13 8.42 17.18 7.09
C SER A 13 7.32 17.30 8.14
N ARG A 14 7.52 18.11 9.19
CA ARG A 14 6.49 18.37 10.21
C ARG A 14 5.30 19.12 9.63
N ALA A 15 5.54 20.14 8.82
CA ALA A 15 4.48 20.93 8.20
C ALA A 15 3.61 20.10 7.23
N ALA A 16 4.22 19.14 6.52
CA ALA A 16 3.50 18.31 5.56
C ALA A 16 2.71 17.15 6.21
N PHE A 17 3.24 16.56 7.28
CA PHE A 17 2.70 15.30 7.85
C PHE A 17 2.26 15.39 9.31
N GLY A 18 2.42 16.54 9.96
CA GLY A 18 2.02 16.74 11.35
C GLY A 18 2.90 16.03 12.38
N PHE A 19 4.13 15.66 12.03
CA PHE A 19 5.05 15.02 12.97
C PHE A 19 5.41 15.94 14.15
N THR A 20 5.60 15.33 15.31
CA THR A 20 5.97 15.99 16.57
C THR A 20 7.38 15.61 16.99
N ASP A 21 7.95 16.31 17.98
CA ASP A 21 9.27 15.95 18.53
C ASP A 21 9.28 14.61 19.29
N SER A 22 8.10 14.10 19.64
CA SER A 22 7.94 12.77 20.25
C SER A 22 7.94 11.63 19.22
N ASP A 23 7.83 11.93 17.93
CA ASP A 23 7.91 10.94 16.87
C ASP A 23 9.35 10.47 16.64
N ASN A 24 9.53 9.17 16.41
CA ASN A 24 10.86 8.64 16.16
C ASN A 24 11.44 9.16 14.82
N ILE A 25 12.77 9.22 14.74
CA ILE A 25 13.51 9.70 13.56
C ILE A 25 13.19 8.93 12.27
N GLY A 26 12.76 7.67 12.39
CA GLY A 26 12.36 6.84 11.26
C GLY A 26 11.13 7.37 10.56
N LYS A 27 10.12 7.86 11.30
CA LYS A 27 8.90 8.47 10.72
C LYS A 27 9.23 9.71 9.90
N LEU A 28 10.08 10.59 10.43
CA LEU A 28 10.55 11.80 9.73
C LEU A 28 11.32 11.44 8.45
N HIS A 29 12.19 10.42 8.52
CA HIS A 29 12.99 10.00 7.38
C HIS A 29 12.19 9.23 6.31
N PHE A 30 11.09 8.56 6.69
CA PHE A 30 10.30 7.69 5.79
C PHE A 30 9.78 8.40 4.54
N VAL A 31 9.52 9.71 4.63
CA VAL A 31 9.14 10.55 3.49
C VAL A 31 10.13 10.42 2.33
N THR A 32 11.42 10.30 2.64
CA THR A 32 12.48 10.13 1.64
C THR A 32 12.46 8.74 0.99
N VAL A 33 12.03 7.72 1.74
CA VAL A 33 11.87 6.34 1.25
C VAL A 33 10.76 6.31 0.22
N GLN A 34 9.60 6.90 0.52
CA GLN A 34 8.46 6.97 -0.40
C GLN A 34 8.71 7.86 -1.63
N ALA A 35 9.52 8.92 -1.49
CA ALA A 35 9.91 9.76 -2.61
C ALA A 35 10.91 9.08 -3.58
N THR A 36 11.79 8.21 -3.06
CA THR A 36 12.91 7.62 -3.82
C THR A 36 12.47 6.88 -5.10
N PRO A 37 11.42 6.03 -5.08
CA PRO A 37 10.90 5.36 -6.28
C PRO A 37 10.43 6.28 -7.42
N SER A 38 10.23 7.57 -7.16
CA SER A 38 9.78 8.53 -8.20
C SER A 38 10.88 8.86 -9.21
N PHE A 39 12.13 8.44 -8.95
CA PHE A 39 13.30 8.74 -9.79
C PHE A 39 13.88 7.44 -10.34
N SER A 40 14.06 7.39 -11.66
CA SER A 40 14.45 6.19 -12.42
C SER A 40 15.77 5.57 -11.96
N ASN A 41 16.78 6.38 -11.64
CA ASN A 41 18.07 5.88 -11.16
C ASN A 41 18.03 5.23 -9.77
N SER A 42 16.89 5.23 -9.08
CA SER A 42 16.67 4.37 -7.91
C SER A 42 16.56 2.89 -8.27
N PHE A 43 16.28 2.57 -9.54
CA PHE A 43 16.16 1.21 -10.06
C PHE A 43 17.16 0.98 -11.21
N PRO A 44 18.46 0.89 -10.91
CA PRO A 44 19.49 0.79 -11.95
C PRO A 44 19.44 -0.52 -12.75
N HIS A 45 18.87 -1.58 -12.19
CA HIS A 45 18.59 -2.83 -12.92
C HIS A 45 17.50 -2.67 -13.99
N ILE A 46 16.69 -1.60 -13.93
CA ILE A 46 15.64 -1.29 -14.91
C ILE A 46 16.07 -0.15 -15.83
N PHE A 47 16.61 0.93 -15.27
CA PHE A 47 16.84 2.18 -16.01
C PHE A 47 18.32 2.55 -16.15
N GLY A 48 19.25 1.73 -15.64
CA GLY A 48 20.67 2.04 -15.63
C GLY A 48 20.98 3.32 -14.86
N ALA A 49 21.85 4.17 -15.42
CA ALA A 49 22.24 5.45 -14.83
C ALA A 49 21.23 6.59 -15.07
N ARG A 50 20.16 6.32 -15.82
CA ARG A 50 19.26 7.37 -16.32
C ARG A 50 18.47 8.00 -15.18
N SER A 51 18.44 9.33 -15.18
CA SER A 51 17.65 10.13 -14.24
C SER A 51 16.64 11.02 -14.94
N ASP A 52 16.49 10.89 -16.25
CA ASP A 52 15.67 11.71 -17.13
C ASP A 52 14.33 11.06 -17.49
N ILE A 53 14.15 9.78 -17.13
CA ILE A 53 12.90 9.05 -17.39
C ILE A 53 11.84 9.52 -16.39
N PRO A 54 10.69 10.07 -16.86
CA PRO A 54 9.63 10.54 -15.99
C PRO A 54 8.87 9.37 -15.33
N CYS A 55 8.27 9.64 -14.17
CA CYS A 55 7.46 8.69 -13.42
C CYS A 55 5.99 9.16 -13.40
N LEU A 56 5.07 8.23 -13.63
CA LEU A 56 3.63 8.41 -13.42
C LEU A 56 3.22 7.63 -12.17
N ILE A 57 2.57 8.31 -11.23
CA ILE A 57 2.17 7.76 -9.93
C ILE A 57 0.65 7.76 -9.80
N PRO A 58 -0.02 6.62 -10.00
CA PRO A 58 -1.43 6.46 -9.66
C PRO A 58 -1.57 6.20 -8.16
N CYS A 59 -2.30 7.06 -7.45
CA CYS A 59 -2.52 6.93 -6.01
C CYS A 59 -3.85 7.55 -5.57
N ALA A 60 -4.32 7.22 -4.36
CA ALA A 60 -5.38 7.98 -3.73
C ALA A 60 -4.86 9.36 -3.27
N ILE A 61 -5.76 10.33 -3.15
CA ILE A 61 -5.41 11.72 -2.83
C ILE A 61 -4.69 11.90 -1.47
N ASP A 62 -4.81 10.95 -0.53
CA ASP A 62 -4.09 11.00 0.75
C ASP A 62 -2.57 10.85 0.64
N GLN A 63 -2.07 10.34 -0.49
CA GLN A 63 -0.63 10.23 -0.74
C GLN A 63 -0.02 11.52 -1.33
N ASP A 64 -0.84 12.48 -1.78
CA ASP A 64 -0.38 13.73 -2.40
C ASP A 64 0.67 14.49 -1.56
N PRO A 65 0.58 14.59 -0.21
CA PRO A 65 1.61 15.26 0.59
C PRO A 65 3.03 14.74 0.36
N TYR A 66 3.21 13.43 0.14
CA TYR A 66 4.52 12.84 -0.20
C TYR A 66 5.03 13.33 -1.54
N PHE A 67 4.18 13.33 -2.56
CA PHE A 67 4.59 13.59 -3.92
C PHE A 67 4.65 15.08 -4.24
N ARG A 68 3.88 15.91 -3.54
CA ARG A 68 4.04 17.37 -3.56
C ARG A 68 5.46 17.75 -3.12
N LEU A 69 5.92 17.20 -2.00
CA LEU A 69 7.29 17.40 -1.52
C LEU A 69 8.33 16.76 -2.46
N THR A 70 8.02 15.60 -3.03
CA THR A 70 8.90 14.94 -4.01
C THR A 70 9.12 15.81 -5.25
N ARG A 71 8.10 16.53 -5.72
CA ARG A 71 8.20 17.46 -6.87
C ARG A 71 9.08 18.67 -6.58
N ASP A 72 9.08 19.16 -5.34
CA ASP A 72 9.99 20.24 -4.91
C ASP A 72 11.44 19.76 -4.85
N VAL A 73 11.66 18.53 -4.35
CA VAL A 73 12.98 17.90 -4.34
C VAL A 73 13.48 17.60 -5.75
N ALA A 74 12.61 17.15 -6.65
CA ALA A 74 12.96 16.85 -8.05
C ALA A 74 13.64 18.05 -8.72
N HIS A 75 13.10 19.25 -8.52
CA HIS A 75 13.70 20.48 -9.03
C HIS A 75 15.11 20.72 -8.48
N LYS A 76 15.32 20.54 -7.17
CA LYS A 76 16.65 20.71 -6.53
C LYS A 76 17.68 19.69 -7.01
N LEU A 77 17.23 18.50 -7.43
CA LEU A 77 18.09 17.43 -7.91
C LEU A 77 18.28 17.41 -9.43
N ASN A 78 17.67 18.35 -10.17
CA ASN A 78 17.60 18.36 -11.63
C ASN A 78 17.00 17.07 -12.22
N TYR A 79 15.96 16.56 -11.57
CA TYR A 79 15.19 15.39 -12.02
C TYR A 79 13.81 15.82 -12.54
N PRO A 80 13.20 15.05 -13.45
CA PRO A 80 11.83 15.29 -13.88
C PRO A 80 10.89 15.18 -12.67
N LYS A 81 9.94 16.10 -12.59
CA LYS A 81 8.89 16.05 -11.57
C LYS A 81 7.98 14.85 -11.86
N PRO A 82 7.64 14.00 -10.88
CA PRO A 82 6.67 12.94 -11.11
C PRO A 82 5.31 13.52 -11.46
N ALA A 83 4.61 12.85 -12.38
CA ALA A 83 3.22 13.09 -12.72
C ALA A 83 2.32 12.25 -11.81
N LEU A 84 1.12 12.76 -11.48
CA LEU A 84 0.19 12.11 -10.58
C LEU A 84 -1.20 11.99 -11.21
N ILE A 85 -1.87 10.87 -10.95
CA ILE A 85 -3.30 10.68 -11.20
C ILE A 85 -3.93 10.27 -9.88
N HIS A 86 -4.86 11.09 -9.40
CA HIS A 86 -5.50 10.91 -8.09
C HIS A 86 -6.82 10.16 -8.22
N ALA A 87 -6.92 9.05 -7.49
CA ALA A 87 -8.17 8.33 -7.31
C ALA A 87 -9.00 8.93 -6.16
N LYS A 88 -10.34 8.88 -6.32
CA LYS A 88 -11.28 9.14 -5.23
C LYS A 88 -11.17 8.05 -4.17
N PHE A 89 -11.53 8.37 -2.92
CA PHE A 89 -11.63 7.34 -1.89
C PHE A 89 -12.77 6.37 -2.18
N PHE A 90 -12.51 5.11 -1.92
CA PHE A 90 -13.52 4.08 -1.90
C PHE A 90 -14.28 4.15 -0.57
N PRO A 91 -15.62 4.29 -0.58
CA PRO A 91 -16.40 4.57 0.63
C PRO A 91 -16.44 3.36 1.57
N ALA A 92 -16.54 3.62 2.89
CA ALA A 92 -16.81 2.56 3.85
C ALA A 92 -18.25 2.06 3.74
N LEU A 93 -18.50 0.86 4.26
CA LEU A 93 -19.85 0.30 4.30
C LEU A 93 -20.82 1.22 5.05
N GLN A 94 -20.37 1.89 6.12
CA GLN A 94 -21.21 2.80 6.90
C GLN A 94 -21.57 4.11 6.18
N GLY A 95 -20.96 4.43 5.03
CA GLY A 95 -21.28 5.62 4.25
C GLY A 95 -20.04 6.38 3.74
N SER A 96 -20.31 7.45 2.98
CA SER A 96 -19.29 8.26 2.28
C SER A 96 -18.43 9.14 3.18
N GLN A 97 -18.85 9.38 4.44
CA GLN A 97 -18.11 10.20 5.41
C GLN A 97 -17.01 9.43 6.15
N SER A 98 -16.99 8.09 6.05
CA SER A 98 -15.99 7.25 6.69
C SER A 98 -15.12 6.53 5.66
N LYS A 99 -13.81 6.47 5.95
CA LYS A 99 -12.84 5.70 5.16
C LYS A 99 -12.91 4.24 5.58
N MET A 100 -12.82 3.31 4.64
CA MET A 100 -12.66 1.90 4.97
C MET A 100 -11.42 1.70 5.85
N SER A 101 -11.56 0.91 6.91
CA SER A 101 -10.45 0.55 7.77
C SER A 101 -10.35 -0.96 7.93
N ALA A 102 -9.16 -1.51 7.69
CA ALA A 102 -8.89 -2.92 7.95
C ALA A 102 -9.01 -3.28 9.44
N SER A 103 -8.95 -2.30 10.35
CA SER A 103 -9.16 -2.51 11.78
C SER A 103 -10.63 -2.69 12.17
N VAL A 104 -11.58 -2.41 11.27
CA VAL A 104 -13.02 -2.55 11.53
C VAL A 104 -13.60 -3.49 10.49
N ASP A 105 -13.77 -4.77 10.85
CA ASP A 105 -14.24 -5.81 9.92
C ASP A 105 -15.58 -5.50 9.26
N THR A 106 -16.46 -4.81 9.98
CA THR A 106 -17.78 -4.41 9.48
C THR A 106 -17.74 -3.18 8.57
N SER A 107 -16.59 -2.53 8.40
CA SER A 107 -16.44 -1.31 7.58
C SER A 107 -16.06 -1.56 6.14
N ALA A 108 -15.57 -2.76 5.83
CA ALA A 108 -15.00 -3.08 4.53
C ALA A 108 -15.31 -4.51 4.11
N VAL A 109 -15.39 -4.71 2.79
CA VAL A 109 -15.32 -6.03 2.17
C VAL A 109 -13.86 -6.36 1.94
N PHE A 110 -13.39 -7.47 2.50
CA PHE A 110 -12.01 -7.91 2.34
C PHE A 110 -11.87 -8.86 1.15
N MET A 111 -10.70 -8.85 0.51
CA MET A 111 -10.38 -9.78 -0.58
C MET A 111 -10.30 -11.25 -0.14
N SER A 112 -10.28 -11.51 1.18
CA SER A 112 -10.36 -12.83 1.78
C SER A 112 -11.78 -13.23 2.23
N ASP A 113 -12.77 -12.35 2.07
CA ASP A 113 -14.14 -12.66 2.44
C ASP A 113 -14.75 -13.72 1.51
N THR A 114 -15.60 -14.57 2.07
CA THR A 114 -16.39 -15.54 1.30
C THR A 114 -17.62 -14.86 0.70
N ALA A 115 -18.22 -15.42 -0.34
CA ALA A 115 -19.45 -14.91 -0.93
C ALA A 115 -20.57 -14.69 0.12
N LYS A 116 -20.67 -15.57 1.12
CA LYS A 116 -21.61 -15.42 2.24
C LYS A 116 -21.28 -14.19 3.09
N LYS A 117 -20.01 -13.97 3.45
CA LYS A 117 -19.60 -12.79 4.21
C LYS A 117 -19.81 -11.49 3.43
N ILE A 118 -19.51 -11.48 2.12
CA ILE A 118 -19.78 -10.33 1.25
C ILE A 118 -21.28 -10.00 1.27
N LYS A 119 -22.13 -11.01 1.04
CA LYS A 119 -23.59 -10.88 1.12
C LYS A 119 -24.05 -10.31 2.47
N ASP A 120 -23.57 -10.86 3.58
CA ASP A 120 -23.96 -10.43 4.92
C ASP A 120 -23.50 -8.99 5.20
N LYS A 121 -22.28 -8.63 4.79
CA LYS A 121 -21.72 -7.29 4.99
C LYS A 121 -22.49 -6.23 4.19
N ILE A 122 -22.76 -6.50 2.91
CA ILE A 122 -23.52 -5.56 2.07
C ILE A 122 -24.96 -5.42 2.57
N ASN A 123 -25.63 -6.52 2.93
CA ASN A 123 -27.00 -6.44 3.41
C ASN A 123 -27.13 -5.70 4.75
N LYS A 124 -26.25 -5.99 5.71
CA LYS A 124 -26.37 -5.47 7.09
C LYS A 124 -25.70 -4.13 7.33
N TYR A 125 -24.54 -3.88 6.70
CA TYR A 125 -23.70 -2.73 7.04
C TYR A 125 -23.61 -1.68 5.94
N ALA A 126 -23.86 -2.03 4.67
CA ALA A 126 -23.84 -1.03 3.60
C ALA A 126 -25.00 -0.03 3.78
N PHE A 127 -24.66 1.23 3.95
CA PHE A 127 -25.60 2.33 4.06
C PHE A 127 -26.45 2.42 2.78
N SER A 128 -27.76 2.55 2.97
CA SER A 128 -28.76 2.64 1.93
C SER A 128 -29.14 4.10 1.69
N GLY A 129 -29.13 4.53 0.43
CA GLY A 129 -29.70 5.82 0.01
C GLY A 129 -31.22 5.77 -0.25
N GLY A 130 -31.84 4.61 -0.04
CA GLY A 130 -33.28 4.38 -0.21
C GLY A 130 -34.12 4.94 0.94
N ARG A 131 -35.41 4.58 0.95
CA ARG A 131 -36.37 4.96 2.00
C ARG A 131 -36.64 3.77 2.92
N ASP A 132 -37.19 4.05 4.09
CA ASP A 132 -37.43 3.03 5.12
C ASP A 132 -38.55 2.06 4.71
N THR A 133 -39.55 2.56 3.96
CA THR A 133 -40.67 1.77 3.46
C THR A 133 -40.65 1.61 1.94
N ILE A 134 -41.24 0.53 1.44
CA ILE A 134 -41.32 0.26 -0.01
C ILE A 134 -42.19 1.31 -0.69
N GLU A 135 -43.28 1.71 -0.05
CA GLU A 135 -44.23 2.70 -0.54
C GLU A 135 -43.56 4.06 -0.77
N GLU A 136 -42.81 4.54 0.24
CA GLU A 136 -42.04 5.78 0.11
C GLU A 136 -40.93 5.65 -0.93
N HIS A 137 -40.26 4.51 -1.00
CA HIS A 137 -39.22 4.30 -1.99
C HIS A 137 -39.76 4.30 -3.42
N ARG A 138 -40.93 3.70 -3.63
CA ARG A 138 -41.63 3.70 -4.93
C ARG A 138 -42.12 5.11 -5.30
N ALA A 139 -42.54 5.91 -4.32
CA ALA A 139 -43.06 7.26 -4.55
C ALA A 139 -41.96 8.32 -4.73
N LEU A 140 -40.88 8.24 -3.95
CA LEU A 140 -39.84 9.28 -3.84
C LEU A 140 -38.46 8.86 -4.37
N GLY A 141 -38.29 7.57 -4.68
CA GLY A 141 -37.02 7.01 -5.13
C GLY A 141 -35.92 6.92 -4.06
N GLY A 142 -34.79 6.35 -4.47
CA GLY A 142 -33.54 6.33 -3.71
C GLY A 142 -32.53 7.37 -4.19
N ASN A 143 -31.60 7.75 -3.32
CA ASN A 143 -30.50 8.63 -3.65
C ASN A 143 -29.19 7.83 -3.91
N PRO A 144 -28.81 7.60 -5.17
CA PRO A 144 -27.60 6.85 -5.52
C PRO A 144 -26.30 7.57 -5.11
N ASP A 145 -26.33 8.89 -4.91
CA ASP A 145 -25.12 9.66 -4.60
C ASP A 145 -24.61 9.39 -3.17
N VAL A 146 -25.49 8.89 -2.29
CA VAL A 146 -25.16 8.48 -0.91
C VAL A 146 -25.24 6.98 -0.68
N ASP A 147 -25.85 6.21 -1.61
CA ASP A 147 -25.99 4.76 -1.49
C ASP A 147 -24.66 4.04 -1.74
N VAL A 148 -24.19 3.27 -0.75
CA VAL A 148 -22.88 2.61 -0.83
C VAL A 148 -22.87 1.48 -1.85
N ALA A 149 -23.97 0.75 -2.03
CA ALA A 149 -24.04 -0.32 -3.01
C ALA A 149 -23.96 0.23 -4.44
N PHE A 150 -24.65 1.35 -4.72
CA PHE A 150 -24.52 2.06 -5.99
C PHE A 150 -23.10 2.61 -6.19
N GLN A 151 -22.52 3.24 -5.17
CA GLN A 151 -21.14 3.73 -5.24
C GLN A 151 -20.17 2.60 -5.58
N TYR A 152 -20.30 1.42 -4.96
CA TYR A 152 -19.43 0.27 -5.26
C TYR A 152 -19.61 -0.23 -6.70
N LEU A 153 -20.86 -0.29 -7.19
CA LEU A 153 -21.13 -0.62 -8.58
C LEU A 153 -20.44 0.36 -9.53
N SER A 154 -20.40 1.66 -9.22
CA SER A 154 -19.71 2.65 -10.07
C SER A 154 -18.18 2.46 -10.18
N PHE A 155 -17.57 1.65 -9.31
CA PHE A 155 -16.15 1.29 -9.40
C PHE A 155 -15.90 -0.04 -10.12
N PHE A 156 -16.83 -0.99 -10.06
CA PHE A 156 -16.58 -2.38 -10.45
C PHE A 156 -17.49 -2.91 -11.55
N LEU A 157 -18.61 -2.24 -11.83
CA LEU A 157 -19.44 -2.55 -12.98
C LEU A 157 -18.83 -1.87 -14.21
N GLU A 158 -18.45 -2.67 -15.22
CA GLU A 158 -17.73 -2.17 -16.40
C GLU A 158 -18.66 -1.51 -17.45
N SER A 159 -19.96 -1.82 -17.47
CA SER A 159 -20.91 -1.20 -18.41
C SER A 159 -21.46 0.12 -17.85
N ASP A 160 -21.10 1.21 -18.53
CA ASP A 160 -21.65 2.54 -18.28
C ASP A 160 -23.17 2.58 -18.52
N GLU A 161 -23.66 1.86 -19.53
CA GLU A 161 -25.09 1.78 -19.84
C GLU A 161 -25.88 1.08 -18.74
N GLU A 162 -25.39 -0.06 -18.25
CA GLU A 162 -26.04 -0.76 -17.13
C GLU A 162 -26.00 0.08 -15.85
N LEU A 163 -24.87 0.73 -15.58
CA LEU A 163 -24.74 1.60 -14.40
C LEU A 163 -25.73 2.76 -14.44
N GLU A 164 -25.90 3.41 -15.59
CA GLU A 164 -26.86 4.52 -15.74
C GLU A 164 -28.31 4.02 -15.68
N GLN A 165 -28.63 2.85 -16.24
CA GLN A 165 -29.95 2.22 -16.08
C GLN A 165 -30.27 1.93 -14.62
N ILE A 166 -29.31 1.40 -13.86
CA ILE A 166 -29.44 1.18 -12.42
C ILE A 166 -29.66 2.52 -11.70
N ARG A 167 -28.89 3.56 -12.06
CA ARG A 167 -29.03 4.90 -11.48
C ARG A 167 -30.43 5.47 -11.68
N ALA A 168 -30.91 5.46 -12.93
CA ALA A 168 -32.22 5.97 -13.30
C ALA A 168 -33.35 5.18 -12.61
N SER A 169 -33.25 3.86 -12.60
CA SER A 169 -34.26 2.98 -11.97
C SER A 169 -34.29 3.13 -10.45
N TYR A 170 -33.14 3.34 -9.80
CA TYR A 170 -33.09 3.58 -8.36
C TYR A 170 -33.63 4.95 -7.99
N LYS A 171 -33.29 5.99 -8.77
CA LYS A 171 -33.83 7.36 -8.59
C LYS A 171 -35.34 7.44 -8.79
N SER A 172 -35.90 6.65 -9.71
CA SER A 172 -37.35 6.63 -9.95
C SER A 172 -38.12 5.78 -8.95
N GLY A 173 -37.44 5.00 -8.11
CA GLY A 173 -38.07 4.02 -7.22
C GLY A 173 -38.47 2.71 -7.91
N ALA A 174 -38.17 2.54 -9.21
CA ALA A 174 -38.43 1.31 -9.95
C ALA A 174 -37.55 0.13 -9.47
N LEU A 175 -36.32 0.41 -9.03
CA LEU A 175 -35.40 -0.57 -8.44
C LEU A 175 -35.38 -0.40 -6.93
N LEU A 176 -35.65 -1.46 -6.16
CA LEU A 176 -35.60 -1.41 -4.69
C LEU A 176 -34.15 -1.53 -4.17
N THR A 177 -33.88 -1.00 -2.96
CA THR A 177 -32.55 -1.14 -2.31
C THR A 177 -32.08 -2.59 -2.21
N GLY A 178 -32.97 -3.54 -1.91
CA GLY A 178 -32.61 -4.96 -1.84
C GLY A 178 -32.12 -5.53 -3.17
N GLU A 179 -32.71 -5.09 -4.27
CA GLU A 179 -32.34 -5.50 -5.63
C GLU A 179 -31.01 -4.87 -6.07
N LEU A 180 -30.80 -3.58 -5.74
CA LEU A 180 -29.53 -2.88 -5.92
C LEU A 180 -28.40 -3.58 -5.16
N LYS A 181 -28.62 -3.90 -3.88
CA LYS A 181 -27.65 -4.64 -3.05
C LYS A 181 -27.35 -6.01 -3.63
N LYS A 182 -28.36 -6.74 -4.14
CA LYS A 182 -28.16 -8.03 -4.80
C LYS A 182 -27.21 -7.91 -5.99
N LYS A 183 -27.46 -6.95 -6.90
CA LYS A 183 -26.55 -6.68 -8.04
C LYS A 183 -25.12 -6.39 -7.57
N CYS A 184 -24.97 -5.55 -6.55
CA CYS A 184 -23.67 -5.24 -5.96
C CYS A 184 -22.98 -6.49 -5.39
N ILE A 185 -23.70 -7.35 -4.66
CA ILE A 185 -23.18 -8.60 -4.11
C ILE A 185 -22.70 -9.53 -5.21
N ASP A 186 -23.45 -9.65 -6.30
CA ASP A 186 -23.10 -10.54 -7.41
C ASP A 186 -21.78 -10.09 -8.07
N VAL A 187 -21.65 -8.80 -8.39
CA VAL A 187 -20.42 -8.20 -8.96
C VAL A 187 -19.23 -8.38 -8.01
N LEU A 188 -19.37 -8.04 -6.74
CA LEU A 188 -18.28 -8.15 -5.76
C LEU A 188 -17.88 -9.61 -5.49
N SER A 189 -18.85 -10.52 -5.45
CA SER A 189 -18.58 -11.94 -5.20
C SER A 189 -17.78 -12.54 -6.36
N MET A 190 -18.12 -12.20 -7.60
CA MET A 190 -17.33 -12.60 -8.77
C MET A 190 -15.92 -12.01 -8.72
N LEU A 191 -15.78 -10.70 -8.50
CA LEU A 191 -14.48 -10.03 -8.41
C LEU A 191 -13.55 -10.66 -7.36
N VAL A 192 -14.08 -10.92 -6.16
CA VAL A 192 -13.32 -11.50 -5.05
C VAL A 192 -12.97 -12.97 -5.33
N ALA A 193 -13.90 -13.76 -5.89
CA ALA A 193 -13.63 -15.15 -6.24
C ALA A 193 -12.52 -15.25 -7.30
N ASP A 194 -12.59 -14.43 -8.35
CA ASP A 194 -11.58 -14.38 -9.41
C ASP A 194 -10.21 -13.94 -8.86
N PHE A 195 -10.20 -12.95 -7.95
CA PHE A 195 -8.98 -12.55 -7.26
C PHE A 195 -8.39 -13.69 -6.42
N GLN A 196 -9.23 -14.40 -5.65
CA GLN A 196 -8.78 -15.50 -4.80
C GLN A 196 -8.21 -16.65 -5.62
N ALA A 197 -8.83 -16.99 -6.76
CA ALA A 197 -8.32 -17.98 -7.70
C ALA A 197 -6.94 -17.59 -8.26
N ARG A 198 -6.78 -16.34 -8.72
CA ARG A 198 -5.48 -15.84 -9.18
C ARG A 198 -4.42 -15.81 -8.08
N LYS A 199 -4.80 -15.39 -6.86
CA LYS A 199 -3.90 -15.36 -5.70
C LYS A 199 -3.44 -16.77 -5.32
N ALA A 200 -4.32 -17.77 -5.37
CA ALA A 200 -3.97 -19.16 -5.09
C ALA A 200 -2.99 -19.74 -6.11
N ALA A 201 -2.98 -19.23 -7.35
CA ALA A 201 -2.01 -19.61 -8.37
C ALA A 201 -0.64 -18.93 -8.23
N VAL A 202 -0.47 -17.97 -7.30
CA VAL A 202 0.83 -17.33 -7.05
C VAL A 202 1.72 -18.27 -6.24
N THR A 203 2.76 -18.80 -6.88
CA THR A 203 3.78 -19.64 -6.25
C THR A 203 4.94 -18.79 -5.72
N ASP A 204 5.78 -19.39 -4.87
CA ASP A 204 7.03 -18.75 -4.39
C ASP A 204 7.96 -18.37 -5.54
N ASP A 205 7.95 -19.13 -6.64
CA ASP A 205 8.73 -18.83 -7.84
C ASP A 205 8.21 -17.59 -8.57
N VAL A 206 6.88 -17.44 -8.66
CA VAL A 206 6.25 -16.22 -9.19
C VAL A 206 6.62 -15.04 -8.30
N LEU A 207 6.47 -15.17 -6.98
CA LEU A 207 6.80 -14.10 -6.03
C LEU A 207 8.27 -13.69 -6.14
N ARG A 208 9.18 -14.66 -6.17
CA ARG A 208 10.62 -14.46 -6.34
C ARG A 208 10.93 -13.78 -7.67
N CYS A 209 10.26 -14.15 -8.76
CA CYS A 209 10.42 -13.49 -10.06
C CYS A 209 10.01 -12.01 -10.03
N TYR A 210 8.98 -11.64 -9.27
CA TYR A 210 8.56 -10.24 -9.11
C TYR A 210 9.44 -9.43 -8.15
N MET A 211 10.04 -10.08 -7.15
CA MET A 211 10.91 -9.45 -6.14
C MET A 211 12.41 -9.50 -6.49
N ASP A 212 12.78 -10.11 -7.61
CA ASP A 212 14.16 -10.23 -8.06
C ASP A 212 14.71 -8.87 -8.53
N HIS A 213 15.43 -8.19 -7.64
CA HIS A 213 16.08 -6.91 -7.91
C HIS A 213 17.26 -7.01 -8.91
N SER A 214 17.66 -8.22 -9.30
CA SER A 214 18.76 -8.45 -10.24
C SER A 214 18.28 -8.62 -11.69
N LYS A 215 16.97 -8.79 -11.88
CA LYS A 215 16.38 -9.07 -13.18
C LYS A 215 16.09 -7.77 -13.95
N PRO A 216 16.70 -7.57 -15.14
CA PRO A 216 16.32 -6.47 -16.01
C PRO A 216 14.94 -6.73 -16.64
N MET A 217 14.19 -5.65 -16.88
CA MET A 217 12.93 -5.76 -17.60
C MET A 217 13.19 -6.03 -19.09
N PRO A 218 12.47 -6.96 -19.76
CA PRO A 218 12.69 -7.26 -21.17
C PRO A 218 12.61 -6.03 -22.09
N TRP A 219 11.66 -5.13 -21.81
CA TRP A 219 11.53 -3.88 -22.55
C TRP A 219 12.69 -2.91 -22.26
N ALA A 220 13.30 -2.94 -21.07
CA ALA A 220 14.44 -2.08 -20.75
C ALA A 220 15.70 -2.52 -21.50
N VAL A 221 15.90 -3.83 -21.65
CA VAL A 221 16.97 -4.41 -22.49
C VAL A 221 16.74 -4.04 -23.95
N ALA A 222 15.52 -4.18 -24.46
CA ALA A 222 15.17 -3.81 -25.83
C ALA A 222 15.43 -2.32 -26.13
N ASN A 223 15.19 -1.44 -25.16
CA ASN A 223 15.48 -0.01 -25.24
C ASN A 223 16.93 0.37 -24.91
N LYS A 224 17.81 -0.62 -24.67
CA LYS A 224 19.23 -0.44 -24.34
C LYS A 224 19.47 0.45 -23.11
N TYR A 225 18.56 0.40 -22.13
CA TYR A 225 18.75 1.12 -20.86
C TYR A 225 19.72 0.40 -19.94
N VAL A 226 19.78 -0.92 -20.07
CA VAL A 226 20.67 -1.82 -19.33
C VAL A 226 21.24 -2.85 -20.28
N ASN A 227 22.50 -3.24 -20.07
CA ASN A 227 23.14 -4.33 -20.80
C ASN A 227 22.83 -5.65 -20.09
N ASP A 228 22.55 -6.69 -20.85
CA ASP A 228 22.28 -8.02 -20.30
C ASP A 228 23.48 -8.48 -19.44
N GLY A 229 23.27 -8.65 -18.13
CA GLY A 229 24.28 -9.13 -17.19
C GLY A 229 25.12 -8.10 -16.41
N HIS A 230 24.99 -6.78 -16.62
CA HIS A 230 25.67 -5.79 -15.75
C HIS A 230 24.69 -4.75 -15.18
N ILE A 231 24.41 -4.90 -13.90
CA ILE A 231 23.76 -3.87 -13.08
C ILE A 231 24.87 -3.00 -12.51
N ALA A 232 24.96 -1.74 -12.94
CA ALA A 232 25.91 -0.81 -12.35
C ALA A 232 25.55 -0.59 -10.87
N SER A 233 26.53 -0.74 -9.99
CA SER A 233 26.32 -0.48 -8.57
C SER A 233 26.02 1.01 -8.34
N SER A 234 25.33 1.32 -7.24
CA SER A 234 25.06 2.72 -6.86
C SER A 234 26.34 3.57 -6.75
N PHE A 235 27.49 2.95 -6.45
CA PHE A 235 28.79 3.63 -6.39
C PHE A 235 29.35 3.96 -7.78
N GLU A 236 29.28 3.02 -8.71
CA GLU A 236 29.67 3.23 -10.12
C GLU A 236 28.83 4.32 -10.77
N LEU A 237 27.52 4.32 -10.49
CA LEU A 237 26.56 5.30 -11.01
C LEU A 237 26.79 6.71 -10.47
N LEU A 238 27.23 6.83 -9.22
CA LEU A 238 27.49 8.12 -8.58
C LEU A 238 28.90 8.66 -8.85
N LYS A 239 29.75 7.93 -9.60
CA LYS A 239 31.17 8.26 -9.85
C LYS A 239 31.91 8.63 -8.56
N ILE A 240 31.57 7.98 -7.44
CA ILE A 240 32.28 8.16 -6.18
C ILE A 240 33.53 7.31 -6.32
N ALA A 241 34.68 7.95 -6.54
CA ALA A 241 35.96 7.27 -6.53
C ALA A 241 36.18 6.67 -5.13
N ASP A 242 36.63 5.41 -5.07
CA ASP A 242 37.27 4.90 -3.87
C ASP A 242 38.45 5.83 -3.56
N GLU A 243 38.33 6.64 -2.51
CA GLU A 243 39.49 7.29 -1.92
C GLU A 243 40.39 6.17 -1.39
N LYS A 244 41.35 5.76 -2.22
CA LYS A 244 42.50 4.97 -1.75
C LYS A 244 43.15 5.76 -0.63
N ALA A 245 43.12 5.21 0.57
CA ALA A 245 43.85 5.72 1.70
C ALA A 245 45.36 5.69 1.40
N ASP A 246 45.89 6.81 0.92
CA ASP A 246 47.33 7.08 0.89
C ASP A 246 47.81 7.31 2.32
N ALA A 247 48.43 6.29 2.93
CA ALA A 247 49.11 6.40 4.20
C ALA A 247 50.62 6.56 3.98
N THR A 248 51.06 7.73 3.51
CA THR A 248 52.42 8.20 3.76
C THR A 248 52.57 8.59 5.23
N GLY A 249 53.04 7.64 6.04
CA GLY A 249 53.39 7.88 7.45
C GLY A 249 54.52 6.95 7.89
N LYS A 250 55.77 7.45 7.87
CA LYS A 250 56.96 6.79 8.42
C LYS A 250 56.71 6.27 9.85
N LYS A 251 56.98 4.99 10.12
CA LYS A 251 57.64 4.54 11.36
C LYS A 251 58.20 3.11 11.28
N LYS A 252 59.53 3.05 11.45
CA LYS A 252 60.42 2.01 12.02
C LYS A 252 59.91 0.56 12.07
N GLY A 253 60.71 -0.31 11.46
CA GLY A 253 60.55 -1.76 11.52
C GLY A 253 60.62 -2.34 12.93
N LYS A 254 59.72 -3.29 13.18
CA LYS A 254 59.88 -4.38 14.14
C LYS A 254 59.14 -5.58 13.57
N LYS A 255 59.86 -6.65 13.22
CA LYS A 255 59.26 -7.94 12.81
C LYS A 255 58.41 -8.45 13.96
N VAL A 256 57.10 -8.60 13.74
CA VAL A 256 56.18 -9.30 14.65
C VAL A 256 55.53 -10.45 13.89
N LYS A 257 55.57 -11.62 14.53
CA LYS A 257 55.18 -12.96 14.05
C LYS A 257 53.72 -13.00 13.56
N ALA A 258 53.45 -13.73 12.48
CA ALA A 258 52.10 -13.95 11.96
C ALA A 258 51.17 -14.59 13.04
N PRO A 259 49.94 -14.09 13.23
CA PRO A 259 48.94 -14.76 14.06
C PRO A 259 48.38 -15.98 13.33
N LYS A 260 48.20 -17.11 14.05
CA LYS A 260 47.47 -18.29 13.56
C LYS A 260 46.01 -17.93 13.25
N PRO A 261 45.36 -18.60 12.28
CA PRO A 261 43.95 -18.40 12.00
C PRO A 261 43.07 -18.76 13.22
N PRO A 262 42.04 -17.96 13.55
CA PRO A 262 41.09 -18.30 14.60
C PRO A 262 40.27 -19.54 14.23
N LYS A 263 40.05 -20.42 15.21
CA LYS A 263 39.21 -21.61 15.10
C LYS A 263 37.76 -21.23 14.81
N GLN A 264 37.11 -21.97 13.91
CA GLN A 264 35.66 -21.89 13.66
C GLN A 264 34.87 -22.06 14.98
N PRO A 265 33.90 -21.18 15.29
CA PRO A 265 32.96 -21.41 16.39
C PRO A 265 32.07 -22.62 16.07
N LYS A 266 31.95 -23.54 17.03
CA LYS A 266 30.99 -24.65 17.00
C LYS A 266 29.56 -24.09 17.03
N GLU A 267 28.68 -24.67 16.22
CA GLU A 267 27.24 -24.39 16.23
C GLU A 267 26.64 -24.56 17.63
N PRO A 268 25.81 -23.62 18.12
CA PRO A 268 25.02 -23.84 19.32
C PRO A 268 23.90 -24.85 19.02
N LYS A 269 23.85 -25.93 19.81
CA LYS A 269 22.73 -26.88 19.84
C LYS A 269 21.43 -26.13 20.18
N VAL A 270 20.44 -26.25 19.30
CA VAL A 270 19.06 -25.78 19.52
C VAL A 270 18.44 -26.62 20.64
N ALA A 271 18.00 -25.96 21.72
CA ALA A 271 17.15 -26.57 22.73
C ALA A 271 15.68 -26.57 22.24
N PRO A 272 14.91 -27.63 22.49
CA PRO A 272 13.56 -27.77 21.94
C PRO A 272 12.57 -26.80 22.60
N ALA A 273 11.65 -26.27 21.80
CA ALA A 273 10.58 -25.38 22.22
C ALA A 273 9.62 -26.09 23.22
N PRO A 274 9.16 -25.43 24.29
CA PRO A 274 8.11 -25.99 25.13
C PRO A 274 6.76 -25.96 24.39
N ALA A 275 6.04 -27.07 24.53
CA ALA A 275 4.80 -27.40 23.86
C ALA A 275 3.59 -26.53 24.26
N ALA A 276 2.60 -26.54 23.37
CA ALA A 276 1.31 -25.89 23.46
C ALA A 276 0.56 -26.17 24.77
N ALA A 277 -0.08 -25.12 25.32
CA ALA A 277 -1.14 -25.26 26.30
C ALA A 277 -2.48 -24.95 25.61
N GLU A 278 -3.37 -25.94 25.58
CA GLU A 278 -4.77 -25.84 25.18
C GLU A 278 -5.65 -25.28 26.33
N PRO A 279 -6.91 -24.89 26.04
CA PRO A 279 -7.63 -23.86 26.78
C PRO A 279 -8.37 -24.39 28.02
N MET A 280 -8.47 -23.57 29.07
CA MET A 280 -9.43 -23.78 30.15
C MET A 280 -10.52 -22.72 30.14
N ALA A 281 -11.75 -23.21 30.19
CA ALA A 281 -12.99 -22.46 30.20
C ALA A 281 -13.40 -22.00 31.62
N THR A 282 -14.33 -21.04 31.62
CA THR A 282 -15.32 -20.67 32.65
C THR A 282 -14.87 -20.03 33.97
N ALA A 283 -15.27 -18.76 34.18
CA ALA A 283 -16.27 -18.36 35.19
C ALA A 283 -16.56 -16.84 35.15
N ALA A 284 -17.83 -16.48 34.95
CA ALA A 284 -18.48 -15.28 35.54
C ALA A 284 -19.12 -15.71 36.88
N PRO A 285 -19.72 -14.86 37.75
CA PRO A 285 -20.00 -13.41 37.66
C PRO A 285 -19.69 -12.61 38.97
N ALA A 286 -19.87 -11.28 38.97
CA ALA A 286 -20.45 -10.53 40.09
C ALA A 286 -20.84 -9.10 39.71
N THR A 287 -22.13 -8.85 39.82
CA THR A 287 -22.86 -7.58 39.91
C THR A 287 -22.32 -6.62 40.97
N GLU A 288 -22.24 -5.32 40.65
CA GLU A 288 -22.39 -4.26 41.65
C GLU A 288 -23.40 -3.22 41.16
N ALA A 289 -24.49 -3.09 41.94
CA ALA A 289 -25.54 -2.12 41.77
C ALA A 289 -25.43 -1.05 42.87
N LYS A 290 -25.58 0.21 42.47
CA LYS A 290 -26.22 1.35 43.15
C LYS A 290 -26.08 1.50 44.68
N LYS A 291 -25.51 2.65 45.09
CA LYS A 291 -26.03 3.57 46.13
C LYS A 291 -25.50 4.98 45.78
N ALA A 292 -26.33 5.92 45.36
CA ALA A 292 -27.11 6.84 46.20
C ALA A 292 -26.24 7.84 46.98
N GLN A 293 -25.97 9.00 46.36
CA GLN A 293 -26.20 10.37 46.86
C GLN A 293 -25.96 11.36 45.73
#